data_AF-A0A958SYV7-F1
#
_entry.id   AF-A0A958SYV7-F1
#
_cell.length_a   1.000
_cell.length_b   1.000
_cell.length_c   1.000
_cell.angle_alpha   90.00
_cell.angle_beta   90.00
_cell.angle_gamma   90.00
#
_symmetry.space_group_name_H-M   'P 1'
#
loop_
_entity.id
_entity.type
_entity.pdbx_description
1 polymer ?
#
loop_
_entity_poly.entity_id
_entity_poly.type
_entity_poly.pdbx_seq_one_letter_code
_entity_poly.pdbx_strand_id
1 'polypeptide(L)'
;TQELLAARLIDGGEQRFTRANDFGYSKHPDETLAIWNKDEVLSDVVWAIRTFKPDIIINRFDHRTPGSTHGHHTSSAMLSMEAFDLANNPNSFPSQLNYTQPWQPKRIFFNTSWWFYGSQEKFEKADKSKLLSFDTGVYYP
;
A
#
# COMPACT_ATOMS: atom_id res chain seq x y z
N THR A 1 7.73 -16.59 -6.88
CA THR A 1 6.47 -16.81 -6.14
C THR A 1 6.64 -17.72 -4.92
N GLN A 2 7.49 -18.76 -4.96
CA GLN A 2 7.64 -19.69 -3.84
C GLN A 2 8.23 -19.08 -2.56
N GLU A 3 9.22 -18.18 -2.66
CA GLU A 3 9.79 -17.50 -1.47
C GLU A 3 8.75 -16.70 -0.70
N LEU A 4 7.91 -15.97 -1.43
CA LEU A 4 6.91 -15.11 -0.84
C LEU A 4 5.75 -15.92 -0.23
N LEU A 5 5.41 -17.09 -0.80
CA LEU A 5 4.48 -18.04 -0.20
C LEU A 5 5.07 -18.68 1.07
N ALA A 6 6.34 -19.07 1.05
CA ALA A 6 7.03 -19.60 2.23
C ALA A 6 7.07 -18.57 3.37
N ALA A 7 7.29 -17.28 3.06
CA ALA A 7 7.20 -16.22 4.06
C ALA A 7 5.80 -16.14 4.70
N ARG A 8 4.73 -16.34 3.93
CA ARG A 8 3.35 -16.37 4.48
C ARG A 8 3.04 -17.58 5.33
N LEU A 9 3.68 -18.72 5.05
CA LEU A 9 3.57 -19.88 5.94
C LEU A 9 4.15 -19.59 7.33
N ILE A 10 5.09 -18.64 7.43
CA ILE A 10 5.70 -18.23 8.70
C ILE A 10 4.90 -17.11 9.36
N ASP A 11 4.56 -16.05 8.64
CA ASP A 11 3.88 -14.86 9.21
C ASP A 11 2.35 -14.94 9.24
N GLY A 12 1.76 -15.98 8.62
CA GLY A 12 0.31 -16.21 8.55
C GLY A 12 -0.46 -15.23 7.65
N GLY A 13 0.23 -14.35 6.92
CA GLY A 13 -0.42 -13.34 6.09
C GLY A 13 -1.09 -13.90 4.83
N GLU A 14 -2.24 -13.33 4.47
CA GLU A 14 -2.83 -13.56 3.15
C GLU A 14 -2.24 -12.62 2.11
N GLN A 15 -2.17 -13.06 0.85
CA GLN A 15 -1.67 -12.25 -0.26
C GLN A 15 -2.70 -12.10 -1.35
N ARG A 16 -2.75 -10.89 -1.91
CA ARG A 16 -3.58 -10.53 -3.05
C ARG A 16 -2.69 -9.80 -4.04
N PHE A 17 -2.81 -10.14 -5.31
CA PHE A 17 -2.02 -9.56 -6.39
C PHE A 17 -2.92 -8.73 -7.28
N THR A 18 -2.47 -7.53 -7.61
CA THR A 18 -3.01 -6.74 -8.72
C THR A 18 -2.43 -7.25 -10.05
N ARG A 19 -2.96 -6.78 -11.18
CA ARG A 19 -2.39 -7.00 -12.52
C ARG A 19 -1.08 -6.25 -12.81
N ALA A 20 -0.64 -5.41 -11.87
CA ALA A 20 0.60 -4.65 -11.96
C ALA A 20 1.81 -5.58 -12.10
N ASN A 21 2.46 -5.57 -13.27
CA ASN A 21 3.67 -6.33 -13.53
C ASN A 21 4.90 -5.50 -13.22
N ASP A 22 5.89 -6.11 -12.57
CA ASP A 22 7.22 -5.50 -12.45
C ASP A 22 7.88 -5.47 -13.84
N PHE A 23 8.22 -4.27 -14.31
CA PHE A 23 8.85 -4.04 -15.61
C PHE A 23 10.31 -3.57 -15.47
N GLY A 24 10.89 -3.68 -14.28
CA GLY A 24 12.24 -3.25 -13.96
C GLY A 24 12.28 -1.91 -13.23
N TYR A 25 13.37 -1.15 -13.41
CA TYR A 25 13.52 0.12 -12.70
C TYR A 25 12.71 1.23 -13.35
N SER A 26 11.89 1.91 -12.56
CA SER A 26 11.30 3.21 -12.89
C SER A 26 11.72 4.21 -11.83
N LYS A 27 12.04 5.45 -12.24
CA LYS A 27 12.38 6.51 -11.30
C LYS A 27 11.14 7.25 -10.79
N HIS A 28 10.10 7.37 -11.60
CA HIS A 28 8.99 8.27 -11.32
C HIS A 28 7.64 7.55 -11.42
N PRO A 29 6.68 7.85 -10.54
CA PRO A 29 5.37 7.22 -10.58
C PRO A 29 4.62 7.42 -11.90
N ASP A 30 4.84 8.53 -12.61
CA ASP A 30 4.13 8.82 -13.87
C ASP A 30 4.41 7.75 -14.95
N GLU A 31 5.67 7.37 -15.11
CA GLU A 31 6.07 6.28 -16.02
C GLU A 31 5.46 4.95 -15.57
N THR A 32 5.54 4.66 -14.27
CA THR A 32 4.98 3.43 -13.70
C THR A 32 3.48 3.34 -13.93
N LEU A 33 2.73 4.40 -13.65
CA LEU A 33 1.27 4.45 -13.81
C LEU A 33 0.83 4.45 -15.27
N ALA A 34 1.65 4.99 -16.18
CA ALA A 34 1.41 4.87 -17.62
C ALA A 34 1.56 3.41 -18.08
N ILE A 35 2.63 2.73 -17.67
CA ILE A 35 2.89 1.32 -18.05
C ILE A 35 1.85 0.38 -17.45
N TRP A 36 1.52 0.57 -16.18
CA TRP A 36 0.54 -0.25 -15.48
C TRP A 36 -0.90 -0.02 -15.91
N ASN A 37 -1.19 1.11 -16.57
CA ASN A 37 -2.52 1.68 -16.67
C ASN A 37 -3.12 1.93 -15.27
N LYS A 38 -3.00 3.18 -14.80
CA LYS A 38 -3.46 3.63 -13.48
C LYS A 38 -4.84 3.09 -13.11
N ASP A 39 -5.84 3.26 -13.98
CA ASP A 39 -7.24 2.97 -13.65
C ASP A 39 -7.50 1.47 -13.51
N GLU A 40 -6.79 0.66 -14.32
CA GLU A 40 -6.89 -0.79 -14.31
C GLU A 40 -6.28 -1.37 -13.01
N VAL A 41 -5.11 -0.89 -12.58
CA VAL A 41 -4.52 -1.30 -11.29
C VAL A 41 -5.30 -0.72 -10.11
N LEU A 42 -5.78 0.52 -10.20
CA LEU A 42 -6.61 1.13 -9.15
C LEU A 42 -7.88 0.31 -8.91
N SER A 43 -8.51 -0.20 -9.98
CA SER A 43 -9.65 -1.11 -9.91
C SER A 43 -9.34 -2.36 -9.08
N ASP A 44 -8.16 -2.96 -9.25
CA ASP A 44 -7.73 -4.13 -8.47
C ASP A 44 -7.54 -3.80 -6.98
N VAL A 45 -6.97 -2.63 -6.67
CA VAL A 45 -6.79 -2.20 -5.27
C VAL A 45 -8.14 -1.96 -4.61
N VAL A 46 -9.07 -1.28 -5.30
CA VAL A 46 -10.45 -1.09 -4.81
C VAL A 46 -11.17 -2.44 -4.62
N TRP A 47 -11.00 -3.36 -5.56
CA TRP A 47 -11.55 -4.71 -5.46
C TRP A 47 -11.00 -5.45 -4.22
N ALA A 48 -9.69 -5.39 -3.99
CA ALA A 48 -9.06 -6.00 -2.84
C ALA A 48 -9.61 -5.42 -1.52
N ILE A 49 -9.77 -4.09 -1.42
CA ILE A 49 -10.35 -3.45 -0.24
C ILE A 49 -11.81 -3.89 -0.04
N ARG A 50 -12.65 -3.86 -1.07
CA ARG A 50 -14.07 -4.22 -0.95
C ARG A 50 -14.29 -5.68 -0.59
N THR A 51 -13.43 -6.58 -1.07
CA THR A 51 -13.54 -8.02 -0.80
C THR A 51 -12.94 -8.40 0.55
N PHE A 52 -11.80 -7.83 0.95
CA PHE A 52 -11.16 -8.11 2.24
C PHE A 52 -11.79 -7.34 3.40
N LYS A 53 -12.34 -6.15 3.14
CA LYS A 53 -12.96 -5.25 4.12
C LYS A 53 -12.01 -4.87 5.29
N PRO A 54 -10.82 -4.33 5.02
CA PRO A 54 -9.87 -3.96 6.06
C PRO A 54 -10.36 -2.77 6.88
N ASP A 55 -10.17 -2.81 8.20
CA ASP A 55 -10.33 -1.63 9.05
C ASP A 55 -9.17 -0.63 8.87
N ILE A 56 -7.96 -1.13 8.67
CA ILE A 56 -6.73 -0.34 8.59
C ILE A 56 -5.93 -0.72 7.35
N ILE A 57 -5.42 0.28 6.66
CA ILE A 57 -4.46 0.13 5.55
C ILE A 57 -3.11 0.71 5.98
N ILE A 58 -2.01 0.01 5.67
CA ILE A 58 -0.65 0.45 5.99
C ILE A 58 0.19 0.42 4.71
N ASN A 59 0.57 1.60 4.23
CA ASN A 59 1.50 1.77 3.13
C ASN A 59 2.94 1.62 3.60
N ARG A 60 3.77 0.92 2.82
CA ARG A 60 5.21 0.82 3.10
C ARG A 60 6.00 2.03 2.64
N PHE A 61 5.46 2.83 1.73
CA PHE A 61 6.15 3.97 1.11
C PHE A 61 5.33 5.25 1.23
N ASP A 62 5.99 6.39 1.16
CA ASP A 62 5.35 7.71 1.20
C ASP A 62 4.93 8.13 -0.22
N HIS A 63 3.64 8.39 -0.40
CA HIS A 63 3.07 8.86 -1.67
C HIS A 63 3.51 10.30 -2.02
N ARG A 64 4.08 11.04 -1.06
CA ARG A 64 4.45 12.45 -1.20
C ARG A 64 5.90 12.67 -1.63
N THR A 65 6.67 11.61 -1.83
CA THR A 65 8.10 11.70 -2.16
C THR A 65 8.42 11.03 -3.51
N PRO A 66 7.80 11.49 -4.61
CA PRO A 66 8.11 10.95 -5.94
C PRO A 66 9.59 11.15 -6.28
N GLY A 67 10.22 10.14 -6.90
CA GLY A 67 11.62 10.18 -7.29
C GLY A 67 12.64 9.94 -6.16
N SER A 68 12.21 9.79 -4.90
CA SER A 68 13.11 9.44 -3.79
C SER A 68 13.38 7.93 -3.69
N THR A 69 12.59 7.11 -4.39
CA THR A 69 12.67 5.65 -4.46
C THR A 69 12.17 5.18 -5.82
N HIS A 70 12.02 3.87 -6.04
CA HIS A 70 11.46 3.34 -7.29
C HIS A 70 10.03 3.86 -7.52
N GLY A 71 9.70 4.20 -8.78
CA GLY A 71 8.38 4.67 -9.19
C GLY A 71 7.25 3.74 -8.72
N HIS A 72 7.46 2.43 -8.86
CA HIS A 72 6.63 1.34 -8.31
C HIS A 72 6.18 1.58 -6.86
N HIS A 73 7.11 1.96 -5.99
CA HIS A 73 6.86 2.14 -4.57
C HIS A 73 5.95 3.35 -4.32
N THR A 74 6.26 4.50 -4.92
CA THR A 74 5.42 5.69 -4.79
C THR A 74 4.05 5.48 -5.43
N SER A 75 3.99 4.86 -6.62
CA SER A 75 2.74 4.53 -7.30
C SER A 75 1.83 3.63 -6.45
N SER A 76 2.40 2.61 -5.80
CA SER A 76 1.62 1.74 -4.90
C SER A 76 0.97 2.52 -3.75
N ALA A 77 1.70 3.47 -3.15
CA ALA A 77 1.17 4.31 -2.07
C ALA A 77 0.12 5.30 -2.58
N MET A 78 0.32 5.91 -3.76
CA MET A 78 -0.65 6.81 -4.40
C MET A 78 -1.97 6.08 -4.71
N LEU A 79 -1.88 4.90 -5.33
CA LEU A 79 -3.05 4.07 -5.63
C LEU A 79 -3.78 3.64 -4.35
N SER A 80 -3.06 3.32 -3.28
CA SER A 80 -3.68 2.98 -2.00
C SER A 80 -4.42 4.17 -1.36
N MET A 81 -3.86 5.39 -1.44
CA MET A 81 -4.53 6.59 -0.95
C MET A 81 -5.81 6.89 -1.74
N GLU A 82 -5.76 6.78 -3.06
CA GLU A 82 -6.95 6.99 -3.91
C GLU A 82 -8.00 5.89 -3.68
N ALA A 83 -7.58 4.62 -3.59
CA ALA A 83 -8.48 3.51 -3.33
C ALA A 83 -9.16 3.58 -1.96
N PHE A 84 -8.52 4.21 -0.94
CA PHE A 84 -9.13 4.42 0.38
C PHE A 84 -10.43 5.21 0.28
N ASP A 85 -10.49 6.24 -0.58
CA ASP A 85 -11.68 7.05 -0.80
C ASP A 85 -12.67 6.36 -1.75
N LEU A 86 -12.18 5.73 -2.83
CA LEU A 86 -13.03 5.12 -3.85
C LEU A 86 -13.68 3.81 -3.41
N ALA A 87 -13.11 3.10 -2.44
CA ALA A 87 -13.64 1.82 -1.98
C ALA A 87 -15.07 1.91 -1.44
N ASN A 88 -15.44 3.05 -0.84
CA ASN A 88 -16.79 3.31 -0.35
C ASN A 88 -17.69 4.05 -1.37
N ASN A 89 -17.17 4.44 -2.53
CA ASN A 89 -17.93 5.14 -3.56
C ASN A 89 -18.62 4.14 -4.52
N PRO A 90 -19.95 3.98 -4.49
CA PRO A 90 -20.64 3.02 -5.35
C PRO A 90 -20.56 3.37 -6.86
N ASN A 91 -20.25 4.62 -7.21
CA ASN A 91 -20.08 5.05 -8.59
C ASN A 91 -18.70 4.69 -9.15
N SER A 92 -17.74 4.31 -8.29
CA SER A 92 -16.41 3.87 -8.69
C SER A 92 -16.39 2.36 -8.92
N PHE A 93 -16.07 1.96 -10.14
CA PHE A 93 -16.04 0.55 -10.57
C PHE A 93 -17.35 -0.20 -10.24
N PRO A 94 -18.53 0.29 -10.70
CA PRO A 94 -19.83 -0.25 -10.29
C PRO A 94 -20.04 -1.72 -10.68
N SER A 95 -19.37 -2.21 -11.72
CA SER A 95 -19.42 -3.62 -12.14
C SER A 95 -18.93 -4.59 -11.04
N GLN A 96 -18.04 -4.13 -10.15
CA GLN A 96 -17.57 -4.90 -9.00
C GLN A 96 -18.70 -5.19 -8.01
N LEU A 97 -19.71 -4.31 -7.93
CA LEU A 97 -20.80 -4.42 -6.95
C LEU A 97 -21.76 -5.59 -7.20
N ASN A 98 -21.60 -6.28 -8.33
CA ASN A 98 -22.26 -7.57 -8.57
C ASN A 98 -21.67 -8.71 -7.70
N TYR A 99 -20.48 -8.52 -7.13
CA TYR A 99 -19.72 -9.54 -6.40
C TYR A 99 -19.27 -9.11 -5.01
N THR A 100 -19.27 -7.80 -4.76
CA THR A 100 -18.87 -7.21 -3.49
C THR A 100 -19.71 -5.97 -3.18
N GLN A 101 -19.42 -5.28 -2.09
CA GLN A 101 -20.15 -4.09 -1.65
C GLN A 101 -19.15 -2.96 -1.34
N PRO A 102 -19.59 -1.68 -1.34
CA PRO A 102 -18.73 -0.59 -0.90
C PRO A 102 -18.22 -0.84 0.52
N TRP A 103 -16.99 -0.42 0.78
CA TRP A 103 -16.35 -0.54 2.07
C TRP A 103 -15.49 0.67 2.36
N GLN A 104 -15.64 1.25 3.55
CA GLN A 104 -14.80 2.34 4.03
C GLN A 104 -13.80 1.81 5.05
N PRO A 105 -12.50 1.70 4.71
CA PRO A 105 -11.48 1.51 5.72
C PRO A 105 -11.49 2.70 6.69
N LYS A 106 -11.23 2.43 7.96
CA LYS A 106 -11.31 3.44 9.03
C LYS A 106 -10.10 4.36 9.05
N ARG A 107 -8.90 3.81 8.75
CA ARG A 107 -7.64 4.57 8.77
C ARG A 107 -6.65 4.04 7.73
N ILE A 108 -5.79 4.95 7.26
CA ILE A 108 -4.65 4.65 6.41
C ILE A 108 -3.38 5.25 7.03
N PHE A 109 -2.30 4.47 7.05
CA PHE A 109 -1.01 4.86 7.65
C PHE A 109 0.14 4.65 6.67
N PHE A 110 1.27 5.28 6.98
CA PHE A 110 2.56 5.01 6.35
C PHE A 110 3.49 4.42 7.42
N ASN A 111 3.98 3.20 7.18
CA ASN A 111 4.96 2.53 8.05
C ASN A 111 6.35 3.08 7.79
N THR A 112 6.74 4.06 8.60
CA THR A 112 8.03 4.75 8.52
C THR A 112 9.10 4.09 9.39
N SER A 113 10.35 4.49 9.19
CA SER A 113 11.52 4.09 9.98
C SER A 113 12.63 5.11 9.82
N TRP A 114 13.69 5.01 10.63
CA TRP A 114 14.83 5.94 10.56
C TRP A 114 15.47 6.08 9.17
N TRP A 115 15.35 5.06 8.30
CA TRP A 115 15.80 5.10 6.92
C TRP A 115 15.18 6.24 6.12
N PHE A 116 13.92 6.57 6.38
CA PHE A 116 13.22 7.69 5.73
C PHE A 116 13.67 9.07 6.25
N TYR A 117 14.41 9.11 7.36
CA TYR A 117 14.95 10.32 7.96
C TYR A 117 16.46 10.46 7.71
N GLY A 118 17.10 9.45 7.08
CA GLY A 118 18.51 9.44 6.71
C GLY A 118 19.49 9.08 7.84
N SER A 119 19.07 9.09 9.11
CA SER A 119 19.84 8.55 10.23
C SER A 119 18.96 8.31 11.46
N GLN A 120 19.43 7.46 12.39
CA GLN A 120 18.79 7.25 13.68
C GLN A 120 18.70 8.55 14.48
N GLU A 121 19.78 9.34 14.53
CA GLU A 121 19.80 10.65 15.20
C GLU A 121 18.73 11.61 14.66
N LYS A 122 18.55 11.67 13.33
CA LYS A 122 17.51 12.51 12.70
C LYS A 122 16.11 11.99 13.03
N PHE A 123 15.93 10.67 13.09
CA PHE A 123 14.66 10.06 13.47
C PHE A 123 14.32 10.29 14.95
N GLU A 124 15.30 10.23 15.84
CA GLU A 124 15.16 10.55 17.27
C GLU A 124 14.73 12.01 17.48
N LYS A 125 15.30 12.93 16.70
CA LYS A 125 14.96 14.37 16.73
C LYS A 125 13.66 14.73 16.00
N ALA A 126 13.12 13.84 15.16
CA ALA A 126 11.90 14.10 14.42
C ALA A 126 10.67 14.20 15.34
N ASP A 127 9.72 15.07 14.98
CA ASP A 127 8.43 15.16 15.66
C ASP A 127 7.64 13.85 15.52
N LYS A 128 7.31 13.24 16.66
CA LYS A 128 6.57 11.97 16.75
C LYS A 128 5.12 12.17 17.20
N SER A 129 4.63 13.40 17.33
CA SER A 129 3.27 13.72 17.79
C SER A 129 2.17 13.05 16.95
N LYS A 130 2.47 12.73 15.68
CA LYS A 130 1.57 12.04 14.74
C LYS A 130 1.97 10.59 14.45
N LEU A 131 3.00 10.07 15.12
CA LEU A 131 3.39 8.66 14.99
C LEU A 131 2.68 7.82 16.04
N LEU A 132 2.21 6.66 15.61
CA LEU A 132 1.75 5.61 16.50
C LEU A 132 2.85 4.56 16.59
N SER A 133 3.20 4.17 17.82
CA SER A 133 4.11 3.06 18.08
C SER A 133 3.32 1.93 18.73
N PHE A 134 3.60 0.71 18.30
CA PHE A 134 3.03 -0.51 18.85
C PHE A 134 4.17 -1.52 19.02
N ASP A 135 4.19 -2.19 20.16
CA ASP A 135 5.06 -3.33 20.36
C ASP A 135 4.47 -4.54 19.62
N THR A 136 5.18 -4.99 18.59
CA THR A 136 4.80 -6.19 17.80
C THR A 136 5.31 -7.49 18.42
N GLY A 137 5.93 -7.41 19.59
CA GLY A 137 6.68 -8.50 20.20
C GLY A 137 8.06 -8.70 19.58
N VAL A 138 8.80 -9.62 20.18
CA VAL A 138 10.05 -10.16 19.65
C VAL A 138 9.74 -11.37 18.77
N TYR A 139 10.47 -11.50 17.65
CA TYR A 139 10.44 -12.72 16.83
C TYR A 139 10.81 -13.92 17.70
N TYR A 140 9.87 -14.84 17.91
CA TYR A 140 10.13 -16.15 18.50
C TYR A 140 10.44 -17.13 17.37
N PRO A 141 11.71 -17.56 17.21
CA PRO A 141 12.14 -18.45 16.13
C PRO A 141 11.52 -19.85 16.21
#